data_AF-A0A351XJV4-F1
#
_entry.id   AF-A0A351XJV4-F1
#
_cell.length_a   1.000
_cell.length_b   1.000
_cell.length_c   1.000
_cell.angle_alpha   90.00
_cell.angle_beta   90.00
_cell.angle_gamma   90.00
#
_symmetry.space_group_name_H-M   'P 1'
#
loop_
_entity.id
_entity.type
_entity.pdbx_description
1 polymer ?
#
loop_
_entity_poly.entity_id
_entity_poly.type
_entity_poly.pdbx_seq_one_letter_code
_entity_poly.pdbx_strand_id
1 'polypeptide(L)'
;SYKNTKLLTDHEYYYRIRSYVKIDGKTYYSSYTSLTAATMKSKQAAIVSAKVNLLKTPASSAAKFVTLPKNSTIEYLGKTYIDDITSFLHVKYMVKSKTYNGYLPSDALLKFYSSGNATANLNMRKAAGTNKKILTVIPTGTPVAILKKVN
;
A
#
# COMPACT_ATOMS: atom_id res chain seq x y z
N SER A 1 -15.82 4.21 -22.78
CA SER A 1 -15.23 3.93 -21.46
C SER A 1 -16.24 4.33 -20.38
N TYR A 2 -16.31 3.61 -19.26
CA TYR A 2 -17.12 4.02 -18.11
C TYR A 2 -16.25 4.81 -17.13
N LYS A 3 -16.77 5.91 -16.59
CA LYS A 3 -16.08 6.73 -15.58
C LYS A 3 -16.87 6.69 -14.28
N ASN A 4 -16.29 6.09 -13.25
CA ASN A 4 -16.87 6.16 -11.93
C ASN A 4 -16.64 7.56 -11.34
N THR A 5 -17.71 8.25 -10.95
CA THR A 5 -17.66 9.64 -10.45
C THR A 5 -18.26 9.72 -9.06
N LYS A 6 -18.06 10.84 -8.35
CA LYS A 6 -18.55 11.08 -6.98
C LYS A 6 -17.95 10.14 -5.91
N LEU A 7 -16.72 9.72 -6.11
CA LEU A 7 -15.98 8.94 -5.12
C LEU A 7 -15.44 9.83 -4.01
N LEU A 8 -15.54 9.36 -2.76
CA LEU A 8 -14.94 9.98 -1.59
C LEU A 8 -13.41 9.96 -1.73
N THR A 9 -12.72 10.95 -1.17
CA THR A 9 -11.25 10.98 -1.16
C THR A 9 -10.70 10.00 -0.13
N ASP A 10 -9.54 9.42 -0.41
CA ASP A 10 -8.83 8.45 0.44
C ASP A 10 -9.65 7.20 0.80
N HIS A 11 -10.50 6.79 -0.12
CA HIS A 11 -11.42 5.67 0.06
C HIS A 11 -11.07 4.57 -0.93
N GLU A 12 -10.97 3.33 -0.43
CA GLU A 12 -10.82 2.15 -1.26
C GLU A 12 -12.17 1.54 -1.62
N TYR A 13 -12.40 1.36 -2.91
CA TYR A 13 -13.61 0.77 -3.46
C TYR A 13 -13.35 -0.64 -4.00
N TYR A 14 -14.28 -1.55 -3.73
CA TYR A 14 -14.33 -2.88 -4.32
C TYR A 14 -15.14 -2.87 -5.61
N TYR A 15 -14.58 -3.43 -6.67
CA TYR A 15 -15.24 -3.59 -7.96
C TYR A 15 -15.35 -5.06 -8.31
N ARG A 16 -16.55 -5.48 -8.72
CA ARG A 16 -16.74 -6.77 -9.41
C ARG A 16 -16.78 -6.53 -10.90
N ILE A 17 -15.80 -7.10 -11.59
CA ILE A 17 -15.66 -6.99 -13.04
C ILE A 17 -15.76 -8.38 -13.69
N ARG A 18 -16.12 -8.44 -14.96
CA ARG A 18 -16.07 -9.66 -15.78
C ARG A 18 -15.84 -9.27 -17.23
N SER A 19 -15.18 -10.13 -18.00
CA SER A 19 -15.10 -9.95 -19.44
C SER A 19 -16.37 -10.47 -20.11
N TYR A 20 -16.64 -9.98 -21.33
CA TYR A 20 -17.73 -10.48 -22.17
C TYR A 20 -17.29 -10.55 -23.63
N VAL A 21 -17.92 -11.43 -24.39
CA VAL A 21 -17.80 -11.53 -25.85
C VAL A 21 -19.18 -11.70 -26.48
N LYS A 22 -19.38 -11.18 -27.68
CA LYS A 22 -20.60 -11.40 -28.47
C LYS A 22 -20.29 -12.35 -29.62
N ILE A 23 -21.06 -13.44 -29.73
CA ILE A 23 -20.99 -14.43 -30.82
C ILE A 23 -22.41 -14.62 -31.33
N ASP A 24 -22.63 -14.41 -32.63
CA ASP A 24 -23.94 -14.54 -33.30
C ASP A 24 -25.09 -13.84 -32.56
N GLY A 25 -24.85 -12.60 -32.13
CA GLY A 25 -25.83 -11.80 -31.38
C GLY A 25 -26.02 -12.20 -29.91
N LYS A 26 -25.50 -13.36 -29.48
CA LYS A 26 -25.54 -13.81 -28.09
C LYS A 26 -24.32 -13.33 -27.31
N THR A 27 -24.55 -12.84 -26.09
CA THR A 27 -23.48 -12.36 -25.21
C THR A 27 -23.07 -13.45 -24.22
N TYR A 28 -21.77 -13.74 -24.16
CA TYR A 28 -21.15 -14.68 -23.24
C TYR A 28 -20.31 -13.90 -22.24
N TYR A 29 -20.34 -14.33 -20.98
CA TYR A 29 -19.65 -13.67 -19.89
C TYR A 29 -18.68 -14.63 -19.22
N SER A 30 -17.51 -14.13 -18.80
CA SER A 30 -16.66 -14.87 -17.88
C SER A 30 -17.26 -14.92 -16.47
N SER A 31 -16.64 -15.72 -15.61
CA SER A 31 -16.78 -15.56 -14.16
C SER A 31 -16.39 -14.14 -13.73
N TYR A 32 -16.95 -13.71 -12.61
CA TYR A 32 -16.59 -12.43 -11.99
C TYR A 32 -15.21 -12.50 -11.33
N THR A 33 -14.49 -11.39 -11.37
CA THR A 33 -13.26 -11.13 -10.64
C THR A 33 -13.43 -9.85 -9.82
N SER A 34 -12.91 -9.84 -8.60
CA SER A 34 -12.91 -8.65 -7.74
C SER A 34 -11.57 -7.94 -7.81
N LEU A 35 -11.59 -6.61 -7.85
CA LEU A 35 -10.41 -5.76 -7.67
C LEU A 35 -10.72 -4.64 -6.70
N THR A 36 -9.68 -4.09 -6.07
CA THR A 36 -9.79 -2.86 -5.30
C THR A 36 -9.12 -1.70 -6.02
N ALA A 37 -9.67 -0.51 -5.86
CA ALA A 37 -9.03 0.72 -6.30
C ALA A 37 -9.35 1.85 -5.32
N ALA A 38 -8.31 2.61 -4.96
CA ALA A 38 -8.43 3.68 -3.98
C ALA A 38 -8.30 5.07 -4.61
N THR A 39 -9.09 6.00 -4.11
CA THR A 39 -9.04 7.43 -4.46
C THR A 39 -7.97 8.17 -3.67
N MET A 40 -6.71 7.78 -3.84
CA MET A 40 -5.61 8.44 -3.16
C MET A 40 -5.25 9.79 -3.81
N LYS A 41 -5.01 10.80 -2.97
CA LYS A 41 -4.54 12.12 -3.42
C LYS A 41 -3.15 12.05 -4.07
N SER A 42 -2.31 11.13 -3.60
CA SER A 42 -0.99 10.77 -4.14
C SER A 42 -0.52 9.47 -3.49
N LYS A 43 0.47 8.77 -4.08
CA LYS A 43 1.18 7.70 -3.36
C LYS A 43 1.84 8.30 -2.11
N GLN A 44 1.67 7.64 -0.96
CA GLN A 44 2.24 8.08 0.31
C GLN A 44 3.03 6.94 0.95
N ALA A 45 4.13 7.31 1.61
CA ALA A 45 4.84 6.41 2.49
C ALA A 45 4.45 6.74 3.93
N ALA A 46 4.36 5.74 4.80
CA ALA A 46 4.17 5.97 6.22
C ALA A 46 5.15 5.15 7.05
N ILE A 47 5.46 5.67 8.24
CA ILE A 47 6.25 4.96 9.24
C ILE A 47 5.32 4.56 10.39
N VAL A 48 5.29 3.27 10.71
CA VAL A 48 4.53 2.77 11.86
C VAL A 48 5.21 3.20 13.17
N SER A 49 4.45 3.81 14.08
CA SER A 49 4.98 4.34 15.33
C SER A 49 5.02 3.30 16.45
N ALA A 50 4.37 2.16 16.25
CA ALA A 50 4.32 1.03 17.18
C ALA A 50 4.34 -0.30 16.41
N LYS A 51 4.61 -1.40 17.13
CA LYS A 51 4.52 -2.75 16.59
C LYS A 51 3.07 -3.07 16.23
N VAL A 52 2.82 -3.55 15.01
CA VAL A 52 1.45 -3.84 14.53
C VAL A 52 1.43 -5.08 13.63
N ASN A 53 0.34 -5.84 13.65
CA ASN A 53 0.16 -6.99 12.78
C ASN A 53 -0.46 -6.55 11.44
N LEU A 54 0.11 -7.04 10.33
CA LEU A 54 -0.48 -6.94 9.02
C LEU A 54 -1.41 -8.13 8.78
N LEU A 55 -2.64 -7.86 8.41
CA LEU A 55 -3.73 -8.82 8.26
C LEU A 55 -3.98 -9.16 6.79
N LYS A 56 -4.45 -10.38 6.50
CA LYS A 56 -4.73 -10.85 5.14
C LYS A 56 -5.97 -10.24 4.52
N THR A 57 -6.95 -9.93 5.34
CA THR A 57 -8.23 -9.33 4.96
C THR A 57 -8.55 -8.20 5.93
N PRO A 58 -9.43 -7.25 5.56
CA PRO A 58 -9.87 -6.15 6.41
C PRO A 58 -10.87 -6.65 7.47
N ALA A 59 -10.44 -7.55 8.35
CA ALA A 59 -11.24 -8.07 9.45
C ALA A 59 -10.35 -8.25 10.68
N SER A 60 -10.87 -7.94 11.87
CA SER A 60 -10.10 -8.01 13.12
C SER A 60 -9.65 -9.43 13.46
N SER A 61 -10.43 -10.44 13.06
CA SER A 61 -10.13 -11.87 13.21
C SER A 61 -9.33 -12.46 12.05
N ALA A 62 -8.93 -11.65 11.06
CA ALA A 62 -8.22 -12.13 9.89
C ALA A 62 -6.87 -12.76 10.25
N ALA A 63 -6.48 -13.77 9.47
CA ALA A 63 -5.16 -14.35 9.59
C ALA A 63 -4.06 -13.31 9.35
N LYS A 64 -3.00 -13.41 10.13
CA LYS A 64 -1.81 -12.54 10.02
C LYS A 64 -0.97 -12.89 8.79
N PHE A 65 -0.50 -11.89 8.06
CA PHE A 65 0.62 -12.02 7.12
C PHE A 65 1.96 -12.00 7.85
N VAL A 66 2.26 -10.88 8.52
CA VAL A 66 3.53 -10.59 9.18
C VAL A 66 3.31 -9.54 10.27
N THR A 67 4.23 -9.43 11.21
CA THR A 67 4.23 -8.35 12.22
C THR A 67 5.24 -7.30 11.81
N LEU A 68 4.81 -6.04 11.74
CA LEU A 68 5.67 -4.88 11.48
C LEU A 68 6.26 -4.40 12.80
N PRO A 69 7.60 -4.37 12.93
CA PRO A 69 8.26 -3.68 14.03
C PRO A 69 7.95 -2.18 14.02
N LYS A 70 8.10 -1.53 15.18
CA LYS A 70 8.13 -0.06 15.26
C LYS A 70 9.17 0.52 14.29
N ASN A 71 8.84 1.65 13.69
CA ASN A 71 9.62 2.37 12.67
C ASN A 71 9.72 1.68 11.30
N SER A 72 8.92 0.64 11.03
CA SER A 72 8.82 0.07 9.68
C SER A 72 8.21 1.07 8.71
N THR A 73 8.76 1.14 7.50
CA THR A 73 8.20 1.95 6.41
C THR A 73 7.23 1.11 5.57
N ILE A 74 6.07 1.68 5.23
CA ILE A 74 5.03 1.07 4.38
C ILE A 74 4.63 2.03 3.25
N GLU A 75 4.13 1.48 2.14
CA GLU A 75 3.38 2.23 1.12
C GLU A 75 1.89 2.17 1.52
N TYR A 76 1.29 3.33 1.76
CA TYR A 76 -0.14 3.43 2.07
C TYR A 76 -0.94 3.40 0.77
N LEU A 77 -1.97 2.56 0.71
CA LEU A 77 -2.80 2.35 -0.48
C LEU A 77 -4.21 2.93 -0.34
N GLY A 78 -4.65 3.27 0.87
CA GLY A 78 -5.96 3.85 1.14
C GLY A 78 -6.65 3.20 2.32
N LYS A 79 -7.90 3.61 2.54
CA LYS A 79 -8.74 3.13 3.64
C LYS A 79 -9.93 2.33 3.15
N THR A 80 -10.03 1.11 3.65
CA THR A 80 -11.10 0.16 3.36
C THR A 80 -12.17 0.27 4.43
N TYR A 81 -13.42 0.50 4.04
CA TYR A 81 -14.57 0.52 4.95
C TYR A 81 -15.34 -0.80 4.80
N ILE A 82 -15.55 -1.49 5.91
CA ILE A 82 -16.40 -2.70 5.96
C ILE A 82 -17.85 -2.30 6.20
N ASP A 83 -18.03 -1.31 7.06
CA ASP A 83 -19.28 -0.62 7.36
C ASP A 83 -18.95 0.85 7.70
N ASP A 84 -19.96 1.61 8.15
CA ASP A 84 -19.80 3.04 8.45
C ASP A 84 -18.84 3.34 9.61
N ILE A 85 -18.53 2.35 10.45
CA ILE A 85 -17.73 2.47 11.67
C ILE A 85 -16.40 1.71 11.51
N THR A 86 -16.46 0.49 10.99
CA THR A 86 -15.34 -0.43 10.90
C THR A 86 -14.55 -0.19 9.62
N SER A 87 -13.26 0.10 9.80
CA SER A 87 -12.36 0.33 8.68
C SER A 87 -10.95 -0.20 8.93
N PHE A 88 -10.20 -0.37 7.85
CA PHE A 88 -8.82 -0.86 7.85
C PHE A 88 -7.98 -0.04 6.88
N LEU A 89 -6.71 0.12 7.19
CA LEU A 89 -5.75 0.78 6.31
C LEU A 89 -5.13 -0.27 5.39
N HIS A 90 -5.31 -0.15 4.08
CA HIS A 90 -4.67 -1.01 3.11
C HIS A 90 -3.24 -0.51 2.85
N VAL A 91 -2.26 -1.38 3.00
CA VAL A 91 -0.85 -1.04 2.88
C VAL A 91 -0.05 -2.13 2.16
N LYS A 92 1.06 -1.73 1.54
CA LYS A 92 2.14 -2.63 1.14
C LYS A 92 3.31 -2.49 2.09
N TYR A 93 3.83 -3.62 2.54
CA TYR A 93 5.02 -3.72 3.35
C TYR A 93 6.06 -4.61 2.67
N MET A 94 7.24 -4.05 2.41
CA MET A 94 8.35 -4.75 1.75
C MET A 94 9.36 -5.24 2.78
N VAL A 95 9.67 -6.53 2.75
CA VAL A 95 10.77 -7.14 3.53
C VAL A 95 11.69 -7.85 2.56
N LYS A 96 12.92 -7.35 2.42
CA LYS A 96 13.86 -7.78 1.37
C LYS A 96 13.20 -7.61 -0.01
N SER A 97 13.03 -8.68 -0.78
CA SER A 97 12.37 -8.68 -2.09
C SER A 97 10.89 -9.08 -2.04
N LYS A 98 10.34 -9.41 -0.85
CA LYS A 98 8.95 -9.85 -0.73
C LYS A 98 8.05 -8.69 -0.32
N THR A 99 7.03 -8.45 -1.13
CA THR A 99 5.94 -7.51 -0.80
C THR A 99 4.80 -8.25 -0.14
N TYR A 100 4.35 -7.74 1.01
CA TYR A 100 3.10 -8.13 1.65
C TYR A 100 2.07 -7.04 1.37
N ASN A 101 0.98 -7.40 0.70
CA ASN A 101 -0.15 -6.50 0.48
C ASN A 101 -1.27 -6.89 1.43
N GLY A 102 -1.61 -6.03 2.39
CA GLY A 102 -2.53 -6.39 3.46
C GLY A 102 -3.04 -5.20 4.25
N TYR A 103 -3.67 -5.48 5.38
CA TYR A 103 -4.48 -4.52 6.09
C TYR A 103 -3.96 -4.28 7.51
N LEU A 104 -3.95 -3.03 7.95
CA LEU A 104 -3.72 -2.63 9.34
C LEU A 104 -5.05 -2.20 9.97
N PRO A 105 -5.23 -2.39 11.29
CA PRO A 105 -6.31 -1.73 12.02
C PRO A 105 -6.34 -0.21 11.76
N SER A 106 -7.54 0.40 11.71
CA SER A 106 -7.69 1.83 11.41
C SER A 106 -7.05 2.76 12.44
N ASP A 107 -6.85 2.28 13.67
CA ASP A 107 -6.22 2.99 14.79
C ASP A 107 -4.69 2.83 14.82
N ALA A 108 -4.10 2.13 13.84
CA ALA A 108 -2.66 2.00 13.73
C ALA A 108 -1.98 3.38 13.66
N LEU A 109 -1.02 3.62 14.55
CA LEU A 109 -0.32 4.91 14.65
C LEU A 109 0.69 5.07 13.50
N LEU A 110 0.32 5.87 12.49
CA LEU A 110 1.14 6.14 11.31
C LEU A 110 1.65 7.59 11.28
N LYS A 111 2.89 7.78 10.81
CA LYS A 111 3.43 9.09 10.42
C LYS A 111 3.62 9.11 8.91
N PHE A 112 2.89 9.97 8.22
CA PHE A 112 2.91 10.05 6.77
C PHE A 112 4.04 10.95 6.25
N TYR A 113 4.60 10.55 5.11
CA TYR A 113 5.68 11.22 4.40
C TYR A 113 5.45 11.17 2.90
N SER A 114 6.15 12.04 2.16
CA SER A 114 6.26 11.88 0.72
C SER A 114 6.96 10.56 0.38
N SER A 115 6.47 9.86 -0.63
CA SER A 115 7.09 8.62 -1.10
C SER A 115 8.08 8.87 -2.24
N GLY A 116 9.19 8.14 -2.26
CA GLY A 116 10.06 7.97 -3.42
C GLY A 116 10.23 6.48 -3.76
N ASN A 117 10.85 6.18 -4.90
CA ASN A 117 11.26 4.82 -5.25
C ASN A 117 12.76 4.81 -5.58
N ALA A 118 13.47 3.83 -5.06
CA ALA A 118 14.86 3.61 -5.45
C ALA A 118 14.90 3.09 -6.91
N THR A 119 15.51 3.84 -7.82
CA THR A 119 15.64 3.45 -9.24
C THR A 119 16.86 2.57 -9.51
N ALA A 120 17.75 2.46 -8.52
CA ALA A 120 18.91 1.57 -8.50
C ALA A 120 19.16 1.12 -7.05
N ASN A 121 20.11 0.21 -6.84
CA ASN A 121 20.56 -0.14 -5.49
C ASN A 121 21.14 1.12 -4.80
N LEU A 122 20.50 1.53 -3.71
CA LEU A 122 20.79 2.79 -3.03
C LEU A 122 21.47 2.53 -1.69
N ASN A 123 22.71 2.98 -1.55
CA ASN A 123 23.45 2.87 -0.29
C ASN A 123 22.93 3.90 0.74
N MET A 124 22.36 3.43 1.85
CA MET A 124 22.10 4.27 3.01
C MET A 124 23.39 4.49 3.79
N ARG A 125 23.78 5.74 4.01
CA ARG A 125 25.02 6.11 4.71
C ARG A 125 24.73 6.75 6.06
N LYS A 126 25.70 6.64 6.98
CA LYS A 126 25.58 7.18 8.35
C LYS A 126 25.44 8.71 8.40
N ALA A 127 25.96 9.40 7.40
CA ALA A 127 25.88 10.85 7.25
C ALA A 127 25.89 11.22 5.76
N ALA A 128 25.61 12.49 5.43
CA ALA A 128 25.72 12.99 4.07
C ALA A 128 27.20 12.97 3.60
N GLY A 129 27.44 12.42 2.41
CA GLY A 129 28.76 12.33 1.78
C GLY A 129 29.09 10.94 1.22
N THR A 130 29.86 10.89 0.13
CA THR A 130 30.22 9.65 -0.58
C THR A 130 31.24 8.80 0.18
N ASN A 131 32.04 9.42 1.04
CA ASN A 131 33.04 8.77 1.90
C ASN A 131 32.48 8.25 3.23
N LYS A 132 31.18 8.44 3.52
CA LYS A 132 30.58 8.02 4.79
C LYS A 132 30.26 6.53 4.79
N LYS A 133 30.38 5.88 5.96
CA LYS A 133 30.09 4.46 6.15
C LYS A 133 28.70 4.09 5.62
N ILE A 134 28.66 3.02 4.81
CA ILE A 134 27.42 2.39 4.35
C ILE A 134 26.83 1.62 5.54
N LEU A 135 25.56 1.91 5.85
CA LEU A 135 24.80 1.20 6.87
C LEU A 135 24.07 -0.01 6.27
N THR A 136 23.48 0.19 5.10
CA THR A 136 22.77 -0.85 4.37
C THR A 136 22.60 -0.45 2.90
N VAL A 137 22.16 -1.39 2.08
CA VAL A 137 21.76 -1.17 0.69
C VAL A 137 20.25 -1.35 0.59
N ILE A 138 19.56 -0.33 0.11
CA ILE A 138 18.16 -0.40 -0.29
C ILE A 138 18.12 -0.97 -1.71
N PRO A 139 17.49 -2.12 -1.96
CA PRO A 139 17.38 -2.68 -3.30
C PRO A 139 16.60 -1.76 -4.25
N THR A 140 16.92 -1.82 -5.54
CA THR A 140 16.10 -1.17 -6.59
C THR A 140 14.62 -1.56 -6.49
N GLY A 141 13.74 -0.63 -6.84
CA GLY A 141 12.28 -0.78 -6.74
C GLY A 141 11.71 -0.62 -5.33
N THR A 142 12.56 -0.43 -4.31
CA THR A 142 12.06 -0.26 -2.93
C THR A 142 11.42 1.12 -2.74
N PRO A 143 10.16 1.22 -2.30
CA PRO A 143 9.55 2.48 -1.93
C PRO A 143 10.17 3.00 -0.62
N VAL A 144 10.41 4.30 -0.56
CA VAL A 144 11.07 4.98 0.56
C VAL A 144 10.26 6.16 1.06
N ALA A 145 10.29 6.39 2.38
CA ALA A 145 9.76 7.61 2.99
C ALA A 145 10.80 8.73 2.92
N ILE A 146 10.45 9.85 2.31
CA ILE A 146 11.30 11.04 2.23
C ILE A 146 11.05 11.89 3.47
N LEU A 147 11.96 11.80 4.45
CA LEU A 147 11.82 12.48 5.74
C LEU A 147 12.03 13.99 5.62
N LYS A 148 13.03 14.40 4.84
CA LYS A 148 13.38 15.80 4.62
C LYS A 148 14.17 15.92 3.32
N LYS A 149 13.89 16.98 2.55
CA LYS A 149 14.77 17.44 1.47
C LYS A 149 15.71 18.50 2.04
N VAL A 150 16.99 18.34 1.82
CA VAL A 150 17.99 19.39 2.11
C VAL A 150 18.26 20.06 0.78
N ASN A 151 17.98 21.36 0.70
CA ASN A 151 18.34 22.22 -0.42
C ASN A 151 19.71 22.83 -0.17
#